data_AF-A0A914VEY3-F1
#
_entry.id   AF-A0A914VEY3-F1
#
_cell.length_a   1.000
_cell.length_b   1.000
_cell.length_c   1.000
_cell.angle_alpha   90.00
_cell.angle_beta   90.00
_cell.angle_gamma   90.00
#
_symmetry.space_group_name_H-M   'P 1'
#
loop_
_entity.id
_entity.type
_entity.pdbx_description
1 polymer ?
#
loop_
_entity_poly.entity_id
_entity_poly.type
_entity_poly.pdbx_seq_one_letter_code
_entity_poly.pdbx_strand_id
1 'polypeptide(L)'
;MRLLICLVLVALAIQEAAPCALFCYYVPSARTKHEAQLTPEKLPSPMPCSHLVYGFASIDSEHQIVPTNVNDLPTLATTGNYQKINNLKMQNPQLRTMLAVRKQGRFPAMSNKFTRTALAQSAINHLRSNHLDGLVLHTDANEMNSNSFIHLLNVMKLEFDREAEKSQMRRLQLVVAVPAKDIQRLSNVLSKIAEQVDFIYLIAHITPASADRNKVAYVDPLYPTIDVEPEDTVNYNVKQLVSSGAPKEKVVVGLTMWGHSYILANKQVNTHGAPASDFGYPGKYTDSRGRLAYFELCEEKETDFGDFPILEDSHAIATSFKGRLNQWFAFNEPGEIYKKKVEWITSQSLGGIGVYSLDADDFFGTCMQGEFPLLRATAANMKCNPGSEHTMMTGQDIPIVPVRMDHSDTEAAFDTDPETNDNRQQQNPPKSCIRNCYHRPQVDSSFDFTSLDGSWCSHLTISSLRFNPEGKIQVSPSVALALEKYHAWHPMNPKPQLIFAVGGEQSGGQWRSVLQNDERRQTLIQEIERLLTTNGARGVDISWTTDSLDSISDRNIHGQLVNEIRARLRPSLAVIISVTPDSAYTDRYDYSAI
;
A
#
# COMPACT_ATOMS: atom_id res chain seq x y z
N MET A 1 -12.53 62.00 -32.86
CA MET A 1 -11.29 61.40 -33.36
C MET A 1 -10.65 60.63 -32.22
N ARG A 2 -10.76 59.29 -32.28
CA ARG A 2 -9.97 58.22 -31.63
C ARG A 2 -9.51 58.42 -30.17
N LEU A 3 -9.96 57.56 -29.26
CA LEU A 3 -9.19 56.38 -28.81
C LEU A 3 -10.07 55.52 -27.88
N LEU A 4 -10.50 54.34 -28.36
CA LEU A 4 -10.91 53.23 -27.51
C LEU A 4 -9.64 52.50 -27.09
N ILE A 5 -9.36 52.41 -25.79
CA ILE A 5 -8.33 51.53 -25.25
C ILE A 5 -9.04 50.23 -24.86
N CYS A 6 -8.93 49.21 -25.72
CA CYS A 6 -9.20 47.83 -25.34
C CYS A 6 -8.05 47.32 -24.49
N LEU A 7 -8.29 47.12 -23.19
CA LEU A 7 -7.45 46.32 -22.32
C LEU A 7 -7.71 44.84 -22.64
N VAL A 8 -6.86 44.26 -23.49
CA VAL A 8 -6.75 42.81 -23.64
C VAL A 8 -5.92 42.30 -22.47
N LEU A 9 -6.59 41.85 -21.40
CA LEU A 9 -5.98 41.01 -20.39
C LEU A 9 -5.77 39.62 -21.00
N VAL A 10 -4.55 39.35 -21.45
CA VAL A 10 -4.11 37.99 -21.74
C VAL A 10 -4.00 37.27 -20.40
N ALA A 11 -5.07 36.58 -20.01
CA ALA A 11 -4.98 35.57 -18.97
C ALA A 11 -4.12 34.44 -19.53
N LEU A 12 -2.85 34.38 -19.12
CA LEU A 12 -2.06 33.16 -19.17
C LEU A 12 -2.79 32.16 -18.26
N ALA A 13 -3.72 31.41 -18.82
CA ALA A 13 -4.20 30.18 -18.19
C ALA A 13 -2.97 29.28 -18.07
N ILE A 14 -2.45 29.15 -16.85
CA ILE A 14 -1.57 28.04 -16.52
C ILE A 14 -2.45 26.82 -16.71
N GLN A 15 -2.33 26.18 -17.87
CA GLN A 15 -3.04 24.94 -18.15
C GLN A 15 -2.38 23.89 -17.27
N GLU A 16 -2.94 23.66 -16.08
CA GLU A 16 -2.51 22.58 -15.21
C GLU A 16 -2.55 21.28 -16.01
N ALA A 17 -1.43 20.55 -16.01
CA ALA A 17 -1.34 19.30 -16.74
C ALA A 17 -2.43 18.35 -16.23
N ALA A 18 -3.13 17.69 -17.15
CA ALA A 18 -4.23 16.81 -16.81
C ALA A 18 -3.78 15.75 -15.78
N PRO A 19 -4.63 15.38 -14.80
CA PRO A 19 -4.30 14.31 -13.88
C PRO A 19 -4.18 12.99 -14.65
N CYS A 20 -3.24 12.14 -14.26
CA CYS A 20 -3.10 10.78 -14.79
C CYS A 20 -2.53 9.87 -13.72
N ALA A 21 -2.68 8.56 -13.87
CA ALA A 21 -2.08 7.61 -12.96
C ALA A 21 -0.65 7.21 -13.40
N LEU A 22 0.27 7.18 -12.44
CA LEU A 22 1.53 6.42 -12.52
C LEU A 22 1.39 5.16 -11.65
N PHE A 23 1.32 3.99 -12.30
CA PHE A 23 1.28 2.67 -11.67
C PHE A 23 2.69 2.06 -11.59
N CYS A 24 3.16 1.72 -10.40
CA CYS A 24 4.48 1.11 -10.22
C CYS A 24 4.33 -0.26 -9.58
N TYR A 25 4.66 -1.31 -10.33
CA TYR A 25 4.64 -2.67 -9.79
C TYR A 25 5.90 -2.95 -8.98
N TYR A 26 5.73 -3.50 -7.79
CA TYR A 26 6.81 -4.06 -6.98
C TYR A 26 6.52 -5.55 -6.75
N VAL A 27 7.41 -6.41 -7.23
CA VAL A 27 7.22 -7.87 -7.23
C VAL A 27 8.41 -8.55 -6.55
N PRO A 28 8.42 -8.65 -5.21
CA PRO A 28 9.51 -9.34 -4.52
C PRO A 28 9.62 -10.81 -4.97
N SER A 29 10.78 -11.16 -5.52
CA SER A 29 11.07 -12.49 -6.05
C SER A 29 11.94 -13.28 -5.08
N ALA A 30 11.41 -14.42 -4.60
CA ALA A 30 12.18 -15.37 -3.78
C ALA A 30 13.29 -16.10 -4.56
N ARG A 31 13.26 -16.07 -5.90
CA ARG A 31 14.31 -16.66 -6.75
C ARG A 31 15.53 -15.76 -6.88
N THR A 32 15.33 -14.45 -6.76
CA THR A 32 16.43 -13.49 -6.88
C THR A 32 17.38 -13.69 -5.69
N LYS A 33 18.69 -13.71 -5.95
CA LYS A 33 19.69 -13.84 -4.89
C LYS A 33 19.54 -12.75 -3.85
N HIS A 34 19.78 -13.08 -2.58
CA HIS A 34 19.48 -12.21 -1.44
C HIS A 34 20.13 -10.83 -1.54
N GLU A 35 21.38 -10.77 -2.00
CA GLU A 35 22.14 -9.53 -2.21
C GLU A 35 21.52 -8.61 -3.27
N ALA A 36 20.68 -9.15 -4.16
CA ALA A 36 20.04 -8.45 -5.27
C ALA A 36 18.51 -8.38 -5.12
N GLN A 37 17.98 -8.59 -3.92
CA GLN A 37 16.55 -8.40 -3.65
C GLN A 37 16.25 -6.94 -3.29
N LEU A 38 15.27 -6.36 -3.99
CA LEU A 38 14.64 -5.12 -3.56
C LEU A 38 13.70 -5.44 -2.40
N THR A 39 13.94 -4.84 -1.23
CA THR A 39 13.05 -4.94 -0.06
C THR A 39 12.16 -3.70 0.04
N PRO A 40 11.01 -3.74 0.73
CA PRO A 40 10.12 -2.59 0.83
C PRO A 40 10.80 -1.33 1.41
N GLU A 41 11.78 -1.50 2.30
CA GLU A 41 12.52 -0.40 2.93
C GLU A 41 13.44 0.36 1.97
N LYS A 42 13.81 -0.29 0.85
CA LYS A 42 14.65 0.31 -0.20
C LYS A 42 13.82 0.97 -1.30
N LEU A 43 12.49 0.93 -1.20
CA LEU A 43 11.64 1.65 -2.14
C LEU A 43 11.80 3.17 -1.96
N PRO A 44 11.71 3.97 -3.04
CA PRO A 44 11.79 5.42 -2.95
C PRO A 44 10.76 6.01 -1.98
N SER A 45 11.20 6.94 -1.15
CA SER A 45 10.35 7.67 -0.20
C SER A 45 10.75 9.16 -0.19
N PRO A 46 9.89 10.09 -0.65
CA PRO A 46 8.52 9.87 -1.10
C PRO A 46 8.45 9.05 -2.40
N MET A 47 7.39 8.24 -2.53
CA MET A 47 7.18 7.42 -3.74
C MET A 47 6.74 8.31 -4.91
N PRO A 48 7.42 8.29 -6.07
CA PRO A 48 7.04 9.07 -7.26
C PRO A 48 5.68 8.67 -7.86
N CYS A 49 5.20 7.48 -7.54
CA CYS A 49 4.03 6.87 -8.14
C CYS A 49 2.74 7.30 -7.44
N SER A 50 1.66 7.37 -8.21
CA SER A 50 0.30 7.55 -7.66
C SER A 50 -0.30 6.24 -7.15
N HIS A 51 0.08 5.10 -7.75
CA HIS A 51 -0.38 3.76 -7.41
C HIS A 51 0.83 2.83 -7.30
N LEU A 52 1.11 2.30 -6.12
CA LEU A 52 2.12 1.26 -5.89
C LEU A 52 1.42 -0.10 -5.85
N VAL A 53 1.71 -0.98 -6.80
CA VAL A 53 1.08 -2.29 -6.93
C VAL A 53 2.00 -3.39 -6.43
N TYR A 54 1.62 -4.05 -5.34
CA TYR A 54 2.34 -5.20 -4.82
C TYR A 54 1.93 -6.50 -5.51
N GLY A 55 2.89 -7.21 -6.08
CA GLY A 55 2.68 -8.49 -6.75
C GLY A 55 3.41 -9.64 -6.02
N PHE A 56 2.84 -10.83 -5.83
CA PHE A 56 1.45 -11.20 -6.11
C PHE A 56 0.86 -11.99 -4.93
N ALA A 57 -0.43 -11.82 -4.68
CA ALA A 57 -1.23 -12.79 -3.94
C ALA A 57 -1.87 -13.81 -4.91
N SER A 58 -2.45 -14.88 -4.37
CA SER A 58 -3.13 -15.94 -5.13
C SER A 58 -4.60 -16.08 -4.70
N ILE A 59 -5.36 -16.86 -5.45
CA ILE A 59 -6.72 -17.31 -5.09
C ILE A 59 -6.69 -18.82 -4.90
N ASP A 60 -7.04 -19.28 -3.70
CA ASP A 60 -7.11 -20.70 -3.36
C ASP A 60 -8.39 -21.39 -3.88
N SER A 61 -8.56 -22.67 -3.58
CA SER A 61 -9.73 -23.45 -3.98
C SER A 61 -11.02 -22.99 -3.31
N GLU A 62 -10.90 -22.38 -2.12
CA GLU A 62 -11.98 -21.89 -1.25
C GLU A 62 -12.37 -20.44 -1.57
N HIS A 63 -11.86 -19.91 -2.70
CA HIS A 63 -12.13 -18.56 -3.19
C HIS A 63 -11.58 -17.46 -2.27
N GLN A 64 -10.52 -17.74 -1.52
CA GLN A 64 -9.87 -16.77 -0.67
C GLN A 64 -8.65 -16.14 -1.34
N ILE A 65 -8.45 -14.84 -1.12
CA ILE A 65 -7.18 -14.19 -1.41
C ILE A 65 -6.17 -14.59 -0.34
N VAL A 66 -5.09 -15.24 -0.78
CA VAL A 66 -4.03 -15.73 0.10
C VAL A 66 -2.67 -15.13 -0.28
N PRO A 67 -1.83 -14.77 0.71
CA PRO A 67 -0.47 -14.32 0.44
C PRO A 67 0.34 -15.46 -0.19
N THR A 68 1.34 -15.11 -1.01
CA THR A 68 2.24 -16.12 -1.60
C THR A 68 3.65 -16.05 -1.05
N ASN A 69 4.01 -14.94 -0.40
CA ASN A 69 5.29 -14.78 0.26
C ASN A 69 5.09 -14.84 1.78
N VAL A 70 5.95 -15.61 2.45
CA VAL A 70 5.93 -15.78 3.91
C VAL A 70 6.10 -14.47 4.68
N ASN A 71 6.69 -13.46 4.03
CA ASN A 71 6.91 -12.13 4.60
C ASN A 71 5.78 -11.14 4.27
N ASP A 72 4.70 -11.56 3.61
CA ASP A 72 3.59 -10.67 3.23
C ASP A 72 2.84 -10.13 4.46
N LEU A 73 2.49 -11.05 5.37
CA LEU A 73 1.74 -10.77 6.59
C LEU A 73 2.67 -10.50 7.79
N PRO A 74 2.21 -9.73 8.78
CA PRO A 74 2.97 -9.49 9.99
C PRO A 74 3.19 -10.79 10.78
N THR A 75 4.35 -10.86 11.41
CA THR A 75 4.72 -11.89 12.40
C THR A 75 5.14 -11.19 13.69
N LEU A 76 5.42 -11.96 14.75
CA LEU A 76 5.99 -11.39 15.98
C LEU A 76 7.33 -10.66 15.75
N ALA A 77 8.06 -11.00 14.68
CA ALA A 77 9.37 -10.45 14.38
C ALA A 77 9.36 -9.37 13.29
N THR A 78 8.31 -9.32 12.45
CA THR A 78 8.32 -8.45 11.26
C THR A 78 6.95 -7.84 11.00
N THR A 79 6.93 -6.60 10.49
CA THR A 79 5.72 -5.84 10.15
C THR A 79 4.98 -6.40 8.92
N GLY A 80 5.59 -7.29 8.14
CA GLY A 80 5.02 -7.79 6.87
C GLY A 80 5.13 -6.80 5.71
N ASN A 81 5.24 -7.31 4.48
CA ASN A 81 5.46 -6.50 3.28
C ASN A 81 4.26 -5.60 2.97
N TYR A 82 3.02 -6.06 3.17
CA TYR A 82 1.83 -5.25 2.91
C TYR A 82 1.80 -3.99 3.77
N GLN A 83 2.07 -4.13 5.07
CA GLN A 83 2.10 -2.97 5.96
C GLN A 83 3.30 -2.05 5.67
N LYS A 84 4.47 -2.61 5.32
CA LYS A 84 5.64 -1.81 4.92
C LYS A 84 5.39 -0.93 3.70
N ILE A 85 4.73 -1.45 2.65
CA ILE A 85 4.40 -0.62 1.48
C ILE A 85 3.33 0.44 1.82
N ASN A 86 2.38 0.13 2.71
CA ASN A 86 1.37 1.11 3.14
C ASN A 86 1.98 2.25 3.93
N ASN A 87 3.02 1.99 4.70
CA ASN A 87 3.73 2.99 5.47
C ASN A 87 4.36 4.09 4.58
N LEU A 88 4.57 3.83 3.28
CA LEU A 88 5.01 4.86 2.32
C LEU A 88 3.97 5.99 2.15
N LYS A 89 2.70 5.74 2.47
CA LYS A 89 1.65 6.78 2.49
C LYS A 89 1.91 7.87 3.53
N MET A 90 2.74 7.62 4.54
CA MET A 90 3.10 8.66 5.52
C MET A 90 3.88 9.82 4.90
N GLN A 91 4.65 9.56 3.84
CA GLN A 91 5.39 10.59 3.09
C GLN A 91 4.63 11.06 1.85
N ASN A 92 3.67 10.28 1.37
CA ASN A 92 2.77 10.64 0.27
C ASN A 92 1.33 10.19 0.58
N PRO A 93 0.52 11.01 1.27
CA PRO A 93 -0.85 10.63 1.64
C PRO A 93 -1.80 10.37 0.47
N GLN A 94 -1.42 10.81 -0.74
CA GLN A 94 -2.18 10.58 -1.97
C GLN A 94 -1.83 9.26 -2.67
N LEU A 95 -0.78 8.57 -2.22
CA LEU A 95 -0.38 7.26 -2.74
C LEU A 95 -1.47 6.22 -2.48
N ARG A 96 -1.86 5.51 -3.54
CA ARG A 96 -2.66 4.29 -3.41
C ARG A 96 -1.77 3.06 -3.43
N THR A 97 -2.00 2.12 -2.53
CA THR A 97 -1.34 0.82 -2.49
C THR A 97 -2.31 -0.27 -2.92
N MET A 98 -1.92 -1.04 -3.93
CA MET A 98 -2.79 -1.99 -4.61
C MET A 98 -2.22 -3.40 -4.45
N LEU A 99 -3.09 -4.42 -4.41
CA LEU A 99 -2.67 -5.82 -4.45
C LEU A 99 -2.94 -6.42 -5.82
N ALA A 100 -1.90 -6.92 -6.49
CA ALA A 100 -2.08 -7.74 -7.67
C ALA A 100 -2.28 -9.20 -7.28
N VAL A 101 -3.33 -9.82 -7.84
CA VAL A 101 -3.67 -11.21 -7.61
C VAL A 101 -3.61 -11.98 -8.91
N ARG A 102 -2.91 -13.12 -8.90
CA ARG A 102 -2.76 -13.97 -10.08
C ARG A 102 -3.49 -15.29 -9.91
N LYS A 103 -4.33 -15.64 -10.89
CA LYS A 103 -4.98 -16.95 -10.99
C LYS A 103 -4.98 -17.42 -12.45
N GLN A 104 -4.24 -18.49 -12.73
CA GLN A 104 -4.24 -19.17 -14.04
C GLN A 104 -5.11 -20.41 -14.01
N GLY A 105 -5.73 -20.72 -15.16
CA GLY A 105 -6.63 -21.85 -15.31
C GLY A 105 -7.94 -21.66 -14.55
N ARG A 106 -8.67 -22.76 -14.36
CA ARG A 106 -10.06 -22.72 -13.87
C ARG A 106 -10.18 -21.84 -12.65
N PHE A 107 -11.01 -20.80 -12.78
CA PHE A 107 -11.27 -19.82 -11.74
C PHE A 107 -12.49 -20.27 -10.93
N PRO A 108 -12.33 -20.90 -9.75
CA PRO A 108 -13.45 -21.58 -9.08
C PRO A 108 -14.57 -20.59 -8.67
N ALA A 109 -14.18 -19.34 -8.40
CA ALA A 109 -15.10 -18.24 -8.11
C ALA A 109 -16.01 -17.85 -9.29
N MET A 110 -15.75 -18.29 -10.52
CA MET A 110 -16.62 -18.03 -11.67
C MET A 110 -17.79 -19.02 -11.78
N SER A 111 -17.83 -20.06 -10.93
CA SER A 111 -18.82 -21.15 -11.02
C SER A 111 -20.26 -20.72 -10.82
N ASN A 112 -20.55 -19.83 -9.85
CA ASN A 112 -21.91 -19.33 -9.60
C ASN A 112 -21.90 -18.01 -8.81
N LYS A 113 -23.08 -17.45 -8.52
CA LYS A 113 -23.22 -16.18 -7.79
C LYS A 113 -22.62 -16.24 -6.38
N PHE A 114 -22.80 -17.36 -5.67
CA PHE A 114 -22.30 -17.53 -4.30
C PHE A 114 -20.77 -17.48 -4.28
N THR A 115 -20.11 -18.18 -5.20
CA THR A 115 -18.64 -18.23 -5.25
C THR A 115 -18.03 -16.89 -5.72
N ARG A 116 -18.71 -16.15 -6.61
CA ARG A 116 -18.33 -14.77 -6.96
C ARG A 116 -18.40 -13.83 -5.76
N THR A 117 -19.47 -13.94 -4.98
CA THR A 117 -19.68 -13.11 -3.78
C THR A 117 -18.65 -13.46 -2.70
N ALA A 118 -18.37 -14.75 -2.51
CA ALA A 118 -17.34 -15.21 -1.56
C ALA A 118 -15.96 -14.63 -1.88
N LEU A 119 -15.56 -14.63 -3.16
CA LEU A 119 -14.30 -14.02 -3.57
C LEU A 119 -14.31 -12.50 -3.40
N ALA A 120 -15.39 -11.82 -3.76
CA ALA A 120 -15.50 -10.37 -3.56
C ALA A 120 -15.38 -10.00 -2.06
N GLN A 121 -16.02 -10.76 -1.18
CA GLN A 121 -15.91 -10.57 0.26
C GLN A 121 -14.49 -10.89 0.78
N SER A 122 -13.87 -11.96 0.26
CA SER A 122 -12.47 -12.27 0.60
C SER A 122 -11.54 -11.12 0.19
N ALA A 123 -11.77 -10.53 -1.00
CA ALA A 123 -11.01 -9.39 -1.46
C ALA A 123 -11.17 -8.17 -0.54
N ILE A 124 -12.41 -7.83 -0.18
CA ILE A 124 -12.69 -6.75 0.77
C ILE A 124 -11.96 -7.00 2.09
N ASN A 125 -12.15 -8.19 2.67
CA ASN A 125 -11.57 -8.53 3.97
C ASN A 125 -10.04 -8.45 3.93
N HIS A 126 -9.42 -9.02 2.90
CA HIS A 126 -7.97 -9.03 2.76
C HIS A 126 -7.39 -7.63 2.51
N LEU A 127 -8.02 -6.82 1.67
CA LEU A 127 -7.55 -5.48 1.35
C LEU A 127 -7.71 -4.53 2.54
N ARG A 128 -8.87 -4.54 3.20
CA ARG A 128 -9.14 -3.66 4.35
C ARG A 128 -8.32 -4.03 5.58
N SER A 129 -8.20 -5.32 5.91
CA SER A 129 -7.38 -5.76 7.06
C SER A 129 -5.91 -5.42 6.89
N ASN A 130 -5.45 -5.33 5.64
CA ASN A 130 -4.09 -4.94 5.29
C ASN A 130 -3.99 -3.48 4.81
N HIS A 131 -5.00 -2.62 4.99
CA HIS A 131 -4.96 -1.19 4.61
C HIS A 131 -4.57 -0.86 3.15
N LEU A 132 -4.95 -1.74 2.22
CA LEU A 132 -4.73 -1.60 0.78
C LEU A 132 -5.95 -0.92 0.13
N ASP A 133 -5.73 -0.18 -0.95
CA ASP A 133 -6.73 0.68 -1.61
C ASP A 133 -7.36 0.06 -2.86
N GLY A 134 -6.95 -1.15 -3.25
CA GLY A 134 -7.56 -1.81 -4.40
C GLY A 134 -6.86 -3.08 -4.87
N LEU A 135 -7.46 -3.68 -5.89
CA LEU A 135 -7.13 -4.98 -6.44
C LEU A 135 -6.78 -4.87 -7.92
N VAL A 136 -5.73 -5.58 -8.35
CA VAL A 136 -5.43 -5.82 -9.76
C VAL A 136 -5.55 -7.30 -10.09
N LEU A 137 -6.48 -7.67 -10.96
CA LEU A 137 -6.71 -9.05 -11.36
C LEU A 137 -5.85 -9.43 -12.57
N HIS A 138 -5.03 -10.47 -12.41
CA HIS A 138 -4.24 -11.12 -13.44
C HIS A 138 -4.79 -12.53 -13.69
N THR A 139 -5.37 -12.78 -14.85
CA THR A 139 -5.84 -14.11 -15.27
C THR A 139 -5.60 -14.32 -16.77
N ASP A 140 -5.89 -15.52 -17.28
CA ASP A 140 -5.71 -15.81 -18.70
C ASP A 140 -6.93 -15.35 -19.52
N ALA A 141 -6.72 -15.14 -20.82
CA ALA A 141 -7.79 -14.58 -21.64
C ALA A 141 -8.97 -15.54 -21.87
N ASN A 142 -8.82 -16.85 -21.62
CA ASN A 142 -9.96 -17.76 -21.72
C ASN A 142 -10.95 -17.46 -20.59
N GLU A 143 -10.44 -17.26 -19.38
CA GLU A 143 -11.24 -16.82 -18.23
C GLU A 143 -11.82 -15.41 -18.50
N MET A 144 -11.02 -14.46 -19.00
CA MET A 144 -11.50 -13.10 -19.29
C MET A 144 -12.60 -13.03 -20.36
N ASN A 145 -12.55 -13.91 -21.37
CA ASN A 145 -13.54 -13.95 -22.46
C ASN A 145 -14.87 -14.60 -22.04
N SER A 146 -15.03 -14.97 -20.77
CA SER A 146 -16.27 -15.57 -20.26
C SER A 146 -17.24 -14.52 -19.72
N ASN A 147 -18.55 -14.73 -19.94
CA ASN A 147 -19.59 -13.92 -19.27
C ASN A 147 -19.49 -14.04 -17.73
N SER A 148 -19.02 -15.19 -17.22
CA SER A 148 -18.82 -15.40 -15.79
C SER A 148 -17.78 -14.46 -15.19
N PHE A 149 -16.74 -14.11 -15.94
CA PHE A 149 -15.76 -13.11 -15.52
C PHE A 149 -16.36 -11.71 -15.47
N ILE A 150 -17.14 -11.32 -16.48
CA ILE A 150 -17.86 -10.04 -16.45
C ILE A 150 -18.80 -9.96 -15.25
N HIS A 151 -19.52 -11.05 -14.95
CA HIS A 151 -20.35 -11.13 -13.75
C HIS A 151 -19.53 -11.06 -12.46
N LEU A 152 -18.32 -11.63 -12.42
CA LEU A 152 -17.42 -11.51 -11.27
C LEU A 152 -17.00 -10.05 -11.07
N LEU A 153 -16.55 -9.36 -12.12
CA LEU A 153 -16.17 -7.96 -12.04
C LEU A 153 -17.34 -7.09 -11.59
N ASN A 154 -18.55 -7.35 -12.11
CA ASN A 154 -19.75 -6.65 -11.69
C ASN A 154 -20.07 -6.86 -10.20
N VAL A 155 -19.99 -8.11 -9.71
CA VAL A 155 -20.17 -8.41 -8.29
C VAL A 155 -19.11 -7.70 -7.45
N MET A 156 -17.83 -7.78 -7.82
CA MET A 156 -16.75 -7.09 -7.10
C MET A 156 -16.96 -5.59 -7.04
N LYS A 157 -17.31 -4.96 -8.16
CA LYS A 157 -17.62 -3.53 -8.23
C LYS A 157 -18.73 -3.16 -7.25
N LEU A 158 -19.87 -3.88 -7.30
CA LEU A 158 -21.01 -3.62 -6.43
C LEU A 158 -20.70 -3.86 -4.95
N GLU A 159 -19.96 -4.91 -4.61
CA GLU A 159 -19.58 -5.15 -3.21
C GLU A 159 -18.56 -4.11 -2.72
N PHE A 160 -17.65 -3.63 -3.58
CA PHE A 160 -16.72 -2.55 -3.23
C PHE A 160 -17.48 -1.22 -3.03
N ASP A 161 -18.48 -0.91 -3.87
CA ASP A 161 -19.37 0.25 -3.71
C ASP A 161 -20.10 0.18 -2.35
N ARG A 162 -20.76 -0.95 -2.06
CA ARG A 162 -21.50 -1.15 -0.79
C ARG A 162 -20.60 -1.10 0.43
N GLU A 163 -19.41 -1.67 0.34
CA GLU A 163 -18.47 -1.63 1.44
C GLU A 163 -18.02 -0.20 1.72
N ALA A 164 -17.72 0.59 0.69
CA ALA A 164 -17.35 1.99 0.83
C ALA A 164 -18.46 2.82 1.47
N GLU A 165 -19.71 2.63 1.05
CA GLU A 165 -20.89 3.27 1.66
C GLU A 165 -21.04 2.87 3.13
N LYS A 166 -20.91 1.58 3.44
CA LYS A 166 -21.08 1.07 4.81
C LYS A 166 -19.96 1.53 5.74
N SER A 167 -18.73 1.54 5.24
CA SER A 167 -17.54 1.80 6.04
C SER A 167 -17.17 3.29 6.07
N GLN A 168 -17.72 4.10 5.15
CA GLN A 168 -17.37 5.51 4.94
C GLN A 168 -15.89 5.69 4.56
N MET A 169 -15.24 4.64 4.03
CA MET A 169 -13.92 4.73 3.43
C MET A 169 -14.01 4.98 1.93
N ARG A 170 -12.90 5.49 1.38
CA ARG A 170 -12.70 5.54 -0.07
C ARG A 170 -12.89 4.15 -0.68
N ARG A 171 -13.69 4.06 -1.74
CA ARG A 171 -13.94 2.81 -2.46
C ARG A 171 -12.64 2.17 -2.95
N LEU A 172 -12.54 0.85 -2.73
CA LEU A 172 -11.46 0.02 -3.26
C LEU A 172 -11.47 0.08 -4.79
N GLN A 173 -10.31 0.33 -5.41
CA GLN A 173 -10.19 0.30 -6.87
C GLN A 173 -10.13 -1.13 -7.40
N LEU A 174 -10.71 -1.35 -8.57
CA LEU A 174 -10.66 -2.62 -9.30
C LEU A 174 -10.00 -2.41 -10.66
N VAL A 175 -8.92 -3.13 -10.91
CA VAL A 175 -8.15 -3.07 -12.15
C VAL A 175 -8.04 -4.45 -12.76
N VAL A 176 -8.09 -4.56 -14.08
CA VAL A 176 -7.79 -5.80 -14.81
C VAL A 176 -6.55 -5.60 -15.65
N ALA A 177 -5.57 -6.48 -15.51
CA ALA A 177 -4.36 -6.44 -16.31
C ALA A 177 -4.48 -7.36 -17.53
N VAL A 178 -4.23 -6.83 -18.73
CA VAL A 178 -4.43 -7.52 -20.01
C VAL A 178 -3.12 -7.54 -20.81
N PRO A 179 -2.56 -8.72 -21.11
CA PRO A 179 -1.40 -8.84 -22.01
C PRO A 179 -1.69 -8.36 -23.43
N ALA A 180 -0.72 -7.70 -24.07
CA ALA A 180 -0.85 -7.25 -25.46
C ALA A 180 -1.25 -8.39 -26.43
N LYS A 181 -0.64 -9.57 -26.27
CA LYS A 181 -0.98 -10.78 -27.06
C LYS A 181 -2.44 -11.22 -27.00
N ASP A 182 -3.18 -10.79 -25.98
CA ASP A 182 -4.56 -11.20 -25.73
C ASP A 182 -5.59 -10.16 -26.16
N ILE A 183 -5.17 -8.93 -26.51
CA ILE A 183 -6.06 -7.80 -26.82
C ILE A 183 -7.02 -8.11 -27.97
N GLN A 184 -6.50 -8.64 -29.08
CA GLN A 184 -7.33 -8.98 -30.24
C GLN A 184 -8.39 -10.03 -29.90
N ARG A 185 -8.00 -11.05 -29.12
CA ARG A 185 -8.88 -12.14 -28.69
C ARG A 185 -10.00 -11.67 -27.74
N LEU A 186 -9.76 -10.59 -27.01
CA LEU A 186 -10.71 -10.04 -26.04
C LEU A 186 -11.55 -8.88 -26.58
N SER A 187 -11.37 -8.48 -27.84
CA SER A 187 -12.05 -7.34 -28.48
C SER A 187 -13.57 -7.30 -28.26
N ASN A 188 -14.24 -8.46 -28.27
CA ASN A 188 -15.69 -8.60 -28.05
C ASN A 188 -16.15 -8.36 -26.59
N VAL A 189 -15.26 -8.47 -25.60
CA VAL A 189 -15.57 -8.33 -24.17
C VAL A 189 -14.91 -7.11 -23.52
N LEU A 190 -13.96 -6.46 -24.18
CA LEU A 190 -13.19 -5.34 -23.62
C LEU A 190 -14.06 -4.17 -23.17
N SER A 191 -15.09 -3.79 -23.94
CA SER A 191 -16.08 -2.77 -23.53
C SER A 191 -16.78 -3.15 -22.22
N LYS A 192 -17.26 -4.39 -22.12
CA LYS A 192 -17.92 -4.92 -20.92
C LYS A 192 -16.98 -4.96 -19.72
N ILE A 193 -15.71 -5.31 -19.92
CA ILE A 193 -14.70 -5.25 -18.85
C ILE A 193 -14.52 -3.80 -18.40
N ALA A 194 -14.34 -2.87 -19.34
CA ALA A 194 -14.11 -1.45 -19.06
C ALA A 194 -15.25 -0.79 -18.26
N GLU A 195 -16.50 -1.24 -18.44
CA GLU A 195 -17.66 -0.78 -17.66
C GLU A 195 -17.58 -1.19 -16.17
N GLN A 196 -16.94 -2.33 -15.86
CA GLN A 196 -16.89 -2.89 -14.51
C GLN A 196 -15.64 -2.49 -13.71
N VAL A 197 -14.61 -1.93 -14.35
CA VAL A 197 -13.31 -1.63 -13.71
C VAL A 197 -13.00 -0.14 -13.69
N ASP A 198 -12.09 0.26 -12.80
CA ASP A 198 -11.51 1.61 -12.79
C ASP A 198 -10.50 1.79 -13.90
N PHE A 199 -9.60 0.81 -14.05
CA PHE A 199 -8.57 0.82 -15.07
C PHE A 199 -8.42 -0.54 -15.76
N ILE A 200 -8.01 -0.50 -17.02
CA ILE A 200 -7.42 -1.61 -17.76
C ILE A 200 -5.92 -1.34 -17.84
N TYR A 201 -5.13 -2.21 -17.24
CA TYR A 201 -3.67 -2.15 -17.30
C TYR A 201 -3.17 -3.00 -18.47
N LEU A 202 -2.70 -2.36 -19.55
CA LEU A 202 -2.08 -3.04 -20.68
C LEU A 202 -0.67 -3.50 -20.30
N ILE A 203 -0.42 -4.81 -20.29
CA ILE A 203 0.93 -5.36 -20.13
C ILE A 203 1.59 -5.40 -21.51
N ALA A 204 2.30 -4.32 -21.86
CA ALA A 204 2.74 -4.08 -23.23
C ALA A 204 3.80 -5.06 -23.74
N HIS A 205 4.72 -5.49 -22.88
CA HIS A 205 5.84 -6.35 -23.27
C HIS A 205 5.45 -7.82 -23.57
N ILE A 206 4.24 -8.27 -23.21
CA ILE A 206 3.80 -9.65 -23.46
C ILE A 206 3.02 -9.67 -24.78
N THR A 207 3.74 -9.85 -25.88
CA THR A 207 3.22 -9.83 -27.25
C THR A 207 3.27 -11.23 -27.89
N PRO A 208 2.68 -11.43 -29.08
CA PRO A 208 2.86 -12.67 -29.84
C PRO A 208 4.34 -12.97 -30.14
N ALA A 209 5.11 -11.97 -30.60
CA ALA A 209 6.54 -12.14 -30.87
C ALA A 209 7.33 -12.48 -29.60
N SER A 210 7.06 -11.83 -28.46
CA SER A 210 7.81 -12.10 -27.22
C SER A 210 7.59 -13.52 -26.68
N ALA A 211 6.48 -14.17 -27.03
CA ALA A 211 6.16 -15.53 -26.62
C ALA A 211 6.85 -16.61 -27.46
N ASP A 212 7.38 -16.26 -28.65
CA ASP A 212 8.10 -17.19 -29.52
C ASP A 212 9.58 -17.23 -29.14
N ARG A 213 10.06 -18.40 -28.72
CA ARG A 213 11.48 -18.60 -28.38
C ARG A 213 12.39 -18.68 -29.60
N ASN A 214 11.83 -18.84 -30.80
CA ASN A 214 12.58 -19.08 -32.03
C ASN A 214 12.89 -17.79 -32.80
N LYS A 215 12.46 -16.63 -32.28
CA LYS A 215 12.75 -15.31 -32.85
C LYS A 215 13.06 -14.33 -31.74
N VAL A 216 13.95 -13.38 -32.00
CA VAL A 216 14.21 -12.29 -31.07
C VAL A 216 13.10 -11.23 -31.18
N ALA A 217 12.67 -10.68 -30.05
CA ALA A 217 11.62 -9.69 -30.01
C ALA A 217 11.99 -8.48 -29.14
N TYR A 218 11.63 -7.29 -29.61
CA TYR A 218 11.77 -6.05 -28.83
C TYR A 218 10.85 -6.06 -27.61
N VAL A 219 11.19 -5.25 -26.60
CA VAL A 219 10.27 -4.92 -25.51
C VAL A 219 9.56 -3.60 -25.80
N ASP A 220 8.25 -3.59 -25.55
CA ASP A 220 7.37 -2.43 -25.71
C ASP A 220 7.64 -1.57 -26.98
N PRO A 221 7.80 -2.15 -28.19
CA PRO A 221 8.02 -1.32 -29.37
C PRO A 221 6.80 -0.40 -29.57
N LEU A 222 7.03 0.87 -29.87
CA LEU A 222 5.95 1.84 -29.96
C LEU A 222 5.18 1.73 -31.27
N TYR A 223 5.89 1.56 -32.39
CA TYR A 223 5.31 1.56 -33.73
C TYR A 223 5.71 0.32 -34.53
N PRO A 224 4.86 -0.10 -35.49
CA PRO A 224 5.21 -1.18 -36.40
C PRO A 224 6.30 -0.75 -37.37
N THR A 225 7.05 -1.73 -37.85
CA THR A 225 8.03 -1.57 -38.92
C THR A 225 7.83 -2.69 -39.94
N ILE A 226 8.77 -2.86 -40.87
CA ILE A 226 8.75 -4.02 -41.77
C ILE A 226 8.96 -5.35 -41.03
N ASP A 227 9.66 -5.31 -39.89
CA ASP A 227 10.01 -6.48 -39.09
C ASP A 227 9.17 -6.60 -37.80
N VAL A 228 8.56 -5.50 -37.35
CA VAL A 228 7.72 -5.45 -36.14
C VAL A 228 6.25 -5.40 -36.55
N GLU A 229 5.51 -6.47 -36.26
CA GLU A 229 4.09 -6.58 -36.58
C GLU A 229 3.25 -5.58 -35.74
N PRO A 230 2.12 -5.08 -36.26
CA PRO A 230 1.26 -4.14 -35.54
C PRO A 230 0.86 -4.62 -34.14
N GLU A 231 0.43 -5.88 -33.99
CA GLU A 231 0.01 -6.48 -32.72
C GLU A 231 1.10 -6.56 -31.65
N ASP A 232 2.37 -6.43 -32.03
CA ASP A 232 3.48 -6.36 -31.09
C ASP A 232 3.72 -4.95 -30.54
N THR A 233 2.98 -3.95 -31.01
CA THR A 233 3.28 -2.54 -30.74
C THR A 233 2.33 -1.89 -29.73
N VAL A 234 2.87 -1.00 -28.89
CA VAL A 234 2.10 -0.25 -27.89
C VAL A 234 1.00 0.57 -28.56
N ASN A 235 1.33 1.30 -29.64
CA ASN A 235 0.37 2.16 -30.35
C ASN A 235 -0.82 1.38 -30.89
N TYR A 236 -0.58 0.22 -31.52
CA TYR A 236 -1.67 -0.61 -32.04
C TYR A 236 -2.54 -1.16 -30.92
N ASN A 237 -1.95 -1.71 -29.87
CA ASN A 237 -2.70 -2.30 -28.75
C ASN A 237 -3.56 -1.26 -28.00
N VAL A 238 -3.04 -0.03 -27.82
CA VAL A 238 -3.83 1.08 -27.28
C VAL A 238 -5.00 1.41 -28.22
N LYS A 239 -4.77 1.51 -29.53
CA LYS A 239 -5.85 1.74 -30.51
C LYS A 239 -6.90 0.65 -30.47
N GLN A 240 -6.49 -0.62 -30.39
CA GLN A 240 -7.41 -1.76 -30.32
C GLN A 240 -8.26 -1.76 -29.05
N LEU A 241 -7.67 -1.43 -27.89
CA LEU A 241 -8.41 -1.27 -26.63
C LEU A 241 -9.51 -0.21 -26.79
N VAL A 242 -9.15 0.96 -27.31
CA VAL A 242 -10.07 2.09 -27.46
C VAL A 242 -11.14 1.79 -28.51
N SER A 243 -10.79 1.24 -29.67
CA SER A 243 -11.77 0.87 -30.71
C SER A 243 -12.67 -0.29 -30.30
N SER A 244 -12.24 -1.12 -29.34
CA SER A 244 -13.06 -2.17 -28.73
C SER A 244 -13.95 -1.65 -27.59
N GLY A 245 -13.98 -0.33 -27.37
CA GLY A 245 -14.90 0.33 -26.42
C GLY A 245 -14.34 0.59 -25.03
N ALA A 246 -13.03 0.44 -24.80
CA ALA A 246 -12.42 0.91 -23.55
C ALA A 246 -12.28 2.45 -23.56
N PRO A 247 -12.84 3.20 -22.59
CA PRO A 247 -12.61 4.63 -22.48
C PRO A 247 -11.12 4.93 -22.27
N LYS A 248 -10.59 5.96 -22.94
CA LYS A 248 -9.16 6.29 -22.92
C LYS A 248 -8.65 6.55 -21.50
N GLU A 249 -9.42 7.29 -20.72
CA GLU A 249 -9.20 7.64 -19.33
C GLU A 249 -9.14 6.44 -18.37
N LYS A 250 -9.52 5.23 -18.82
CA LYS A 250 -9.36 3.98 -18.07
C LYS A 250 -8.18 3.15 -18.52
N VAL A 251 -7.51 3.48 -19.62
CA VAL A 251 -6.38 2.69 -20.13
C VAL A 251 -5.08 3.15 -19.47
N VAL A 252 -4.35 2.23 -18.86
CA VAL A 252 -3.00 2.44 -18.32
C VAL A 252 -2.02 1.59 -19.11
N VAL A 253 -1.00 2.20 -19.71
CA VAL A 253 0.01 1.47 -20.51
C VAL A 253 1.19 1.08 -19.64
N GLY A 254 1.35 -0.21 -19.36
CA GLY A 254 2.45 -0.75 -18.56
C GLY A 254 3.69 -1.09 -19.38
N LEU A 255 4.73 -0.29 -19.25
CA LEU A 255 6.07 -0.54 -19.80
C LEU A 255 6.88 -1.47 -18.89
N THR A 256 7.73 -2.32 -19.46
CA THR A 256 8.60 -3.21 -18.70
C THR A 256 9.91 -2.55 -18.29
N MET A 257 10.40 -2.87 -17.10
CA MET A 257 11.76 -2.62 -16.62
C MET A 257 12.65 -3.85 -16.77
N TRP A 258 12.06 -5.00 -17.09
CA TRP A 258 12.78 -6.22 -17.45
C TRP A 258 13.24 -6.16 -18.91
N GLY A 259 14.44 -6.65 -19.19
CA GLY A 259 14.86 -6.97 -20.55
C GLY A 259 14.42 -8.38 -20.95
N HIS A 260 14.14 -8.59 -22.22
CA HIS A 260 14.03 -9.91 -22.84
C HIS A 260 15.39 -10.33 -23.41
N SER A 261 15.72 -11.61 -23.28
CA SER A 261 16.96 -12.19 -23.80
C SER A 261 16.71 -13.42 -24.66
N TYR A 262 17.52 -13.58 -25.70
CA TYR A 262 17.44 -14.66 -26.68
C TYR A 262 18.85 -15.09 -27.09
N ILE A 263 18.98 -16.32 -27.58
CA ILE A 263 20.22 -16.81 -28.21
C ILE A 263 20.02 -16.77 -29.73
N LEU A 264 20.77 -15.92 -30.42
CA LEU A 264 20.71 -15.81 -31.88
C LEU A 264 21.17 -17.12 -32.53
N ALA A 265 20.38 -17.63 -33.48
CA ALA A 265 20.79 -18.75 -34.32
C ALA A 265 21.91 -18.36 -35.29
N ASN A 266 21.90 -17.09 -35.76
CA ASN A 266 22.97 -16.51 -36.55
C ASN A 266 23.37 -15.14 -36.00
N LYS A 267 24.61 -15.03 -35.53
CA LYS A 267 25.14 -13.80 -34.91
C LYS A 267 25.20 -12.58 -35.84
N GLN A 268 25.05 -12.76 -37.15
CA GLN A 268 25.04 -11.68 -38.15
C GLN A 268 23.64 -11.13 -38.43
N VAL A 269 22.60 -11.84 -38.00
CA VAL A 269 21.21 -11.41 -38.15
C VAL A 269 20.69 -11.11 -36.74
N ASN A 270 20.59 -9.84 -36.39
CA ASN A 270 20.45 -9.38 -35.00
C ASN A 270 19.44 -8.23 -34.84
N THR A 271 18.47 -8.15 -35.74
CA THR A 271 17.31 -7.24 -35.65
C THR A 271 16.08 -8.00 -35.13
N HIS A 272 15.01 -7.28 -34.82
CA HIS A 272 13.73 -7.90 -34.47
C HIS A 272 13.33 -8.98 -35.49
N GLY A 273 12.75 -10.08 -35.00
CA GLY A 273 12.32 -11.20 -35.85
C GLY A 273 13.45 -12.12 -36.32
N ALA A 274 14.72 -11.78 -36.02
CA ALA A 274 15.85 -12.64 -36.35
C ALA A 274 15.72 -14.03 -35.69
N PRO A 275 16.10 -15.12 -36.38
CA PRO A 275 16.00 -16.46 -35.82
C PRO A 275 16.82 -16.62 -34.54
N ALA A 276 16.18 -17.15 -33.51
CA ALA A 276 16.77 -17.54 -32.24
C ALA A 276 16.72 -19.07 -32.08
N SER A 277 17.72 -19.64 -31.40
CA SER A 277 17.74 -21.05 -31.04
C SER A 277 16.93 -21.34 -29.79
N ASP A 278 16.88 -20.38 -28.86
CA ASP A 278 16.09 -20.43 -27.63
C ASP A 278 16.06 -19.04 -26.95
N PHE A 279 15.35 -18.95 -25.83
CA PHE A 279 15.50 -17.88 -24.87
C PHE A 279 16.93 -17.80 -24.30
N GLY A 280 17.33 -16.58 -23.94
CA GLY A 280 18.64 -16.27 -23.39
C GLY A 280 18.92 -16.96 -22.05
N TYR A 281 20.19 -17.02 -21.70
CA TYR A 281 20.63 -17.62 -20.45
C TYR A 281 20.10 -16.84 -19.24
N PRO A 282 19.84 -17.53 -18.11
CA PRO A 282 19.49 -16.87 -16.87
C PRO A 282 20.56 -15.87 -16.42
N GLY A 283 20.13 -14.69 -15.97
CA GLY A 283 21.00 -13.70 -15.34
C GLY A 283 21.59 -14.20 -14.01
N LYS A 284 22.72 -13.60 -13.60
CA LYS A 284 23.49 -13.99 -12.41
C LYS A 284 22.67 -13.93 -11.12
N TYR A 285 21.73 -13.00 -10.99
CA TYR A 285 21.00 -12.74 -9.75
C TYR A 285 19.54 -13.14 -9.83
N THR A 286 18.86 -12.87 -10.94
CA THR A 286 17.41 -13.15 -11.06
C THR A 286 17.11 -14.59 -11.44
N ASP A 287 18.12 -15.34 -11.93
CA ASP A 287 18.04 -16.73 -12.37
C ASP A 287 16.79 -17.01 -13.25
N SER A 288 16.51 -16.07 -14.15
CA SER A 288 15.33 -16.09 -15.00
C SER A 288 15.71 -16.30 -16.46
N ARG A 289 15.39 -17.48 -17.02
CA ARG A 289 15.63 -17.75 -18.44
C ARG A 289 14.82 -16.79 -19.32
N GLY A 290 15.47 -16.20 -20.33
CA GLY A 290 14.83 -15.31 -21.31
C GLY A 290 14.50 -13.90 -20.82
N ARG A 291 14.84 -13.55 -19.57
CA ARG A 291 14.63 -12.20 -19.05
C ARG A 291 15.68 -11.82 -18.00
N LEU A 292 16.06 -10.56 -17.98
CA LEU A 292 17.04 -10.03 -17.03
C LEU A 292 16.51 -8.75 -16.40
N ALA A 293 16.87 -8.51 -15.14
CA ALA A 293 16.67 -7.19 -14.56
C ALA A 293 17.62 -6.16 -15.21
N TYR A 294 17.24 -4.89 -15.20
CA TYR A 294 18.00 -3.81 -15.82
C TYR A 294 19.44 -3.73 -15.30
N PHE A 295 19.63 -3.88 -13.99
CA PHE A 295 20.98 -3.91 -13.39
C PHE A 295 21.85 -5.09 -13.90
N GLU A 296 21.25 -6.22 -14.30
CA GLU A 296 22.00 -7.34 -14.89
C GLU A 296 22.38 -7.07 -16.35
N LEU A 297 21.54 -6.33 -17.08
CA LEU A 297 21.84 -5.94 -18.47
C LEU A 297 23.06 -5.02 -18.53
N CYS A 298 23.27 -4.18 -17.52
CA CYS A 298 24.46 -3.35 -17.41
C CYS A 298 25.72 -4.20 -17.23
N GLU A 299 25.68 -5.24 -16.39
CA GLU A 299 26.78 -6.21 -16.27
C GLU A 299 27.03 -6.98 -17.58
N GLU A 300 25.98 -7.34 -18.32
CA GLU A 300 26.11 -7.99 -19.64
C GLU A 300 26.65 -7.05 -20.74
N LYS A 301 26.47 -5.74 -20.57
CA LYS A 301 26.94 -4.70 -21.49
C LYS A 301 28.40 -4.33 -21.24
N GLU A 302 28.75 -4.10 -19.98
CA GLU A 302 30.06 -3.63 -19.51
C GLU A 302 30.92 -4.79 -19.09
N THR A 303 31.65 -5.35 -20.05
CA THR A 303 32.36 -6.61 -19.85
C THR A 303 33.86 -6.45 -20.07
N ASP A 304 34.69 -7.31 -19.47
CA ASP A 304 36.17 -7.30 -19.62
C ASP A 304 36.69 -7.34 -21.08
N PHE A 305 35.82 -7.64 -22.06
CA PHE A 305 36.13 -7.71 -23.49
C PHE A 305 35.68 -6.46 -24.29
N GLY A 306 35.23 -5.40 -23.62
CA GLY A 306 34.72 -4.16 -24.21
C GLY A 306 33.21 -3.99 -24.11
N ASP A 307 32.74 -2.77 -24.40
CA ASP A 307 31.33 -2.38 -24.32
C ASP A 307 30.53 -2.88 -25.54
N PHE A 308 29.37 -3.47 -25.29
CA PHE A 308 28.41 -3.77 -26.34
C PHE A 308 27.55 -2.53 -26.66
N PRO A 309 27.58 -2.00 -27.90
CA PRO A 309 26.84 -0.79 -28.24
C PRO A 309 25.33 -1.06 -28.23
N ILE A 310 24.59 -0.08 -27.71
CA ILE A 310 23.14 -0.06 -27.79
C ILE A 310 22.74 0.25 -29.23
N LEU A 311 21.83 -0.57 -29.76
CA LEU A 311 21.22 -0.42 -31.06
C LEU A 311 19.82 0.16 -30.87
N GLU A 312 19.59 1.32 -31.48
CA GLU A 312 18.30 2.01 -31.47
C GLU A 312 17.58 1.80 -32.81
N ASP A 313 16.35 1.31 -32.74
CA ASP A 313 15.41 1.38 -33.84
C ASP A 313 14.53 2.62 -33.64
N SER A 314 14.83 3.69 -34.38
CA SER A 314 14.10 4.96 -34.31
C SER A 314 12.72 4.93 -34.95
N HIS A 315 12.39 3.91 -35.75
CA HIS A 315 11.05 3.74 -36.32
C HIS A 315 10.18 2.98 -35.33
N ALA A 316 10.65 1.82 -34.85
CA ALA A 316 9.96 1.06 -33.81
C ALA A 316 9.94 1.78 -32.46
N ILE A 317 10.87 2.72 -32.24
CA ILE A 317 11.19 3.31 -30.93
C ILE A 317 11.53 2.19 -29.96
N ALA A 318 12.60 1.45 -30.24
CA ALA A 318 13.02 0.31 -29.43
C ALA A 318 14.54 0.25 -29.30
N THR A 319 15.01 -0.39 -28.23
CA THR A 319 16.43 -0.54 -27.91
C THR A 319 16.80 -2.01 -27.73
N SER A 320 17.99 -2.35 -28.20
CA SER A 320 18.58 -3.68 -28.03
C SER A 320 20.10 -3.62 -27.97
N PHE A 321 20.75 -4.70 -27.57
CA PHE A 321 22.16 -4.93 -27.85
C PHE A 321 22.45 -6.42 -28.03
N LYS A 322 23.59 -6.71 -28.66
CA LYS A 322 24.11 -8.07 -28.78
C LYS A 322 25.23 -8.24 -27.77
N GLY A 323 25.10 -9.20 -26.86
CA GLY A 323 26.13 -9.51 -25.87
C GLY A 323 26.96 -10.74 -26.23
N ARG A 324 27.60 -11.30 -25.21
CA ARG A 324 28.43 -12.51 -25.31
C ARG A 324 27.59 -13.73 -25.67
N LEU A 325 28.25 -14.80 -26.13
CA LEU A 325 27.62 -16.11 -26.39
C LEU A 325 26.40 -16.05 -27.34
N ASN A 326 26.43 -15.13 -28.31
CA ASN A 326 25.32 -14.87 -29.24
C ASN A 326 24.02 -14.46 -28.54
N GLN A 327 24.08 -13.98 -27.30
CA GLN A 327 22.91 -13.43 -26.64
C GLN A 327 22.52 -12.10 -27.27
N TRP A 328 21.21 -11.88 -27.36
CA TRP A 328 20.61 -10.65 -27.82
C TRP A 328 19.59 -10.21 -26.78
N PHE A 329 19.63 -8.93 -26.44
CA PHE A 329 18.85 -8.35 -25.37
C PHE A 329 18.02 -7.20 -25.91
N ALA A 330 16.72 -7.20 -25.61
CA ALA A 330 15.86 -6.04 -25.78
C ALA A 330 15.41 -5.53 -24.42
N PHE A 331 15.41 -4.22 -24.24
CA PHE A 331 15.13 -3.60 -22.96
C PHE A 331 14.72 -2.15 -23.19
N ASN A 332 14.16 -1.50 -22.17
CA ASN A 332 13.98 -0.06 -22.17
C ASN A 332 15.24 0.58 -21.58
N GLU A 333 15.95 1.39 -22.36
CA GLU A 333 17.09 2.19 -21.89
C GLU A 333 16.62 3.59 -21.49
N PRO A 334 16.97 4.12 -20.30
CA PRO A 334 16.44 5.37 -19.73
C PRO A 334 16.94 6.66 -20.42
N GLY A 335 17.13 6.63 -21.75
CA GLY A 335 17.51 7.76 -22.59
C GLY A 335 16.39 8.22 -23.54
N GLU A 336 16.79 8.77 -24.70
CA GLU A 336 15.89 9.47 -25.62
C GLU A 336 14.83 8.56 -26.26
N ILE A 337 15.14 7.28 -26.53
CA ILE A 337 14.17 6.33 -27.09
C ILE A 337 13.04 6.05 -26.08
N TYR A 338 13.37 5.79 -24.82
CA TYR A 338 12.36 5.55 -23.78
C TYR A 338 11.54 6.80 -23.47
N LYS A 339 12.19 7.97 -23.41
CA LYS A 339 11.50 9.26 -23.27
C LYS A 339 10.41 9.44 -24.32
N LYS A 340 10.70 9.16 -25.60
CA LYS A 340 9.68 9.24 -26.68
C LYS A 340 8.48 8.33 -26.42
N LYS A 341 8.67 7.14 -25.84
CA LYS A 341 7.56 6.25 -25.44
C LYS A 341 6.71 6.90 -24.35
N VAL A 342 7.34 7.37 -23.26
CA VAL A 342 6.64 7.98 -22.11
C VAL A 342 5.85 9.22 -22.54
N GLU A 343 6.48 10.10 -23.33
CA GLU A 343 5.83 11.31 -23.84
C GLU A 343 4.67 10.97 -24.78
N TRP A 344 4.83 9.96 -25.64
CA TRP A 344 3.74 9.53 -26.51
C TRP A 344 2.55 9.03 -25.67
N ILE A 345 2.79 8.10 -24.73
CA ILE A 345 1.73 7.52 -23.88
C ILE A 345 0.96 8.62 -23.16
N THR A 346 1.67 9.55 -22.51
CA THR A 346 1.03 10.62 -21.74
C THR A 346 0.34 11.67 -22.63
N SER A 347 0.78 11.86 -23.88
CA SER A 347 0.08 12.71 -24.84
C SER A 347 -1.23 12.12 -25.39
N GLN A 348 -1.47 10.81 -25.25
CA GLN A 348 -2.65 10.14 -25.80
C GLN A 348 -3.95 10.39 -24.99
N SER A 349 -3.87 11.17 -23.90
CA SER A 349 -5.00 11.41 -22.95
C SER A 349 -5.54 10.09 -22.39
N LEU A 350 -4.64 9.17 -22.03
CA LEU A 350 -4.96 7.89 -21.41
C LEU A 350 -5.08 8.05 -19.89
N GLY A 351 -5.68 7.06 -19.23
CA GLY A 351 -5.80 7.00 -17.78
C GLY A 351 -4.47 6.99 -17.04
N GLY A 352 -3.40 6.54 -17.69
CA GLY A 352 -2.07 6.62 -17.12
C GLY A 352 -0.99 5.83 -17.83
N ILE A 353 0.17 5.77 -17.17
CA ILE A 353 1.31 4.94 -17.53
C ILE A 353 1.67 4.05 -16.34
N GLY A 354 2.18 2.86 -16.64
CA GLY A 354 2.67 1.92 -15.65
C GLY A 354 4.10 1.48 -15.92
N VAL A 355 4.79 1.04 -14.88
CA VAL A 355 6.11 0.41 -14.96
C VAL A 355 6.10 -0.94 -14.24
N TYR A 356 6.63 -1.97 -14.91
CA TYR A 356 6.67 -3.35 -14.44
C TYR A 356 8.09 -3.93 -14.59
N SER A 357 8.88 -4.11 -13.53
CA SER A 357 8.59 -3.82 -12.13
C SER A 357 9.83 -3.23 -11.45
N LEU A 358 9.63 -2.54 -10.33
CA LEU A 358 10.66 -1.81 -9.60
C LEU A 358 11.81 -2.72 -9.13
N ASP A 359 11.53 -3.99 -8.84
CA ASP A 359 12.54 -5.00 -8.49
C ASP A 359 13.47 -5.39 -9.64
N ALA A 360 13.15 -4.94 -10.87
CA ALA A 360 14.00 -5.09 -12.04
C ALA A 360 14.62 -3.79 -12.51
N ASP A 361 14.31 -2.65 -11.91
CA ASP A 361 15.04 -1.40 -12.17
C ASP A 361 16.41 -1.45 -11.50
N ASP A 362 17.29 -0.51 -11.81
CA ASP A 362 18.59 -0.40 -11.12
C ASP A 362 18.45 0.36 -9.80
N PHE A 363 17.95 -0.33 -8.77
CA PHE A 363 17.78 0.24 -7.43
C PHE A 363 19.07 0.30 -6.59
N PHE A 364 20.20 -0.18 -7.12
CA PHE A 364 21.52 -0.03 -6.51
C PHE A 364 22.36 1.08 -7.15
N GLY A 365 21.95 1.59 -8.31
CA GLY A 365 22.73 2.53 -9.10
C GLY A 365 23.97 1.91 -9.74
N THR A 366 24.01 0.59 -9.96
CA THR A 366 25.17 -0.13 -10.53
C THR A 366 25.42 0.23 -11.99
N CYS A 367 24.40 0.67 -12.72
CA CYS A 367 24.50 1.13 -14.11
C CYS A 367 25.07 2.56 -14.24
N MET A 368 25.49 3.19 -13.13
CA MET A 368 25.99 4.58 -13.08
C MET A 368 24.99 5.64 -13.59
N GLN A 369 23.69 5.32 -13.61
CA GLN A 369 22.60 6.22 -14.01
C GLN A 369 21.78 6.72 -12.80
N GLY A 370 22.28 6.48 -11.59
CA GLY A 370 21.58 6.70 -10.32
C GLY A 370 20.56 5.60 -10.01
N GLU A 371 19.98 5.64 -8.81
CA GLU A 371 18.98 4.65 -8.39
C GLU A 371 17.63 4.84 -9.10
N PHE A 372 17.00 3.73 -9.48
CA PHE A 372 15.71 3.67 -10.16
C PHE A 372 15.65 4.53 -11.44
N PRO A 373 16.61 4.38 -12.38
CA PRO A 373 16.72 5.26 -13.53
C PRO A 373 15.49 5.20 -14.45
N LEU A 374 14.87 4.03 -14.64
CA LEU A 374 13.67 3.91 -15.48
C LEU A 374 12.43 4.52 -14.81
N LEU A 375 12.27 4.33 -13.50
CA LEU A 375 11.19 4.99 -12.75
C LEU A 375 11.33 6.51 -12.81
N ARG A 376 12.55 7.02 -12.56
CA ARG A 376 12.83 8.47 -12.59
C ARG A 376 12.65 9.03 -14.00
N ALA A 377 13.12 8.33 -15.03
CA ALA A 377 12.91 8.72 -16.42
C ALA A 377 11.42 8.74 -16.77
N THR A 378 10.63 7.79 -16.25
CA THR A 378 9.16 7.82 -16.41
C THR A 378 8.58 9.07 -15.78
N ALA A 379 8.78 9.25 -14.48
CA ALA A 379 8.20 10.37 -13.73
C ALA A 379 8.60 11.74 -14.28
N ALA A 380 9.86 11.89 -14.74
CA ALA A 380 10.37 13.15 -15.27
C ALA A 380 9.83 13.53 -16.66
N ASN A 381 9.44 12.54 -17.48
CA ASN A 381 9.01 12.78 -18.87
C ASN A 381 7.48 12.66 -19.07
N MET A 382 6.72 12.40 -18.01
CA MET A 382 5.26 12.41 -18.07
C MET A 382 4.73 13.81 -18.39
N LYS A 383 3.87 13.93 -19.40
CA LYS A 383 3.17 15.19 -19.77
C LYS A 383 1.84 15.37 -19.04
N CYS A 384 1.69 14.74 -17.88
CA CYS A 384 0.49 14.74 -17.06
C CYS A 384 0.89 14.64 -15.58
N ASN A 385 0.05 15.17 -14.69
CA ASN A 385 0.35 15.19 -13.26
C ASN A 385 -0.05 13.85 -12.63
N PRO A 386 0.90 13.09 -12.04
CA PRO A 386 0.57 11.84 -11.38
C PRO A 386 -0.31 12.12 -10.15
N GLY A 387 -1.56 11.63 -10.19
CA GLY A 387 -2.55 11.84 -9.14
C GLY A 387 -3.46 10.61 -8.96
N SER A 388 -4.01 10.44 -7.75
CA SER A 388 -4.89 9.31 -7.42
C SER A 388 -6.38 9.59 -7.69
N GLU A 389 -6.70 10.80 -8.13
CA GLU A 389 -8.05 11.28 -8.46
C GLU A 389 -8.20 11.45 -9.98
N HIS A 390 -8.80 10.43 -10.58
CA HIS A 390 -9.50 10.53 -11.84
C HIS A 390 -10.99 10.41 -11.52
N THR A 391 -11.54 11.41 -10.83
CA THR A 391 -12.97 11.48 -10.59
C THR A 391 -13.63 11.85 -11.91
N MET A 392 -14.36 10.91 -12.52
CA MET A 392 -15.30 11.26 -13.58
C MET A 392 -16.25 12.32 -13.00
N MET A 393 -16.26 13.50 -13.62
CA MET A 393 -17.14 14.62 -13.27
C MET A 393 -18.61 14.23 -13.47
N THR A 394 -19.22 13.57 -12.47
CA THR A 394 -20.68 13.58 -12.27
C THR A 394 -20.98 13.37 -10.78
N GLY A 395 -21.33 14.44 -10.09
CA GLY A 395 -21.77 14.43 -8.69
C GLY A 395 -21.01 15.47 -7.88
N GLN A 396 -21.72 16.42 -7.27
CA GLN A 396 -21.15 17.51 -6.48
C GLN A 396 -20.28 16.97 -5.33
N ASP A 397 -18.96 17.07 -5.47
CA ASP A 397 -18.07 17.05 -4.34
C ASP A 397 -18.22 18.39 -3.60
N ILE A 398 -18.77 18.31 -2.38
CA ILE A 398 -18.69 19.39 -1.41
C ILE A 398 -17.22 19.50 -1.03
N PRO A 399 -16.57 20.67 -1.18
CA PRO A 399 -15.20 20.83 -0.73
C PRO A 399 -15.16 20.61 0.79
N ILE A 400 -14.31 19.69 1.24
CA ILE A 400 -13.93 19.59 2.66
C ILE A 400 -13.13 20.86 2.96
N VAL A 401 -13.84 21.91 3.36
CA VAL A 401 -13.26 23.07 4.03
C VAL A 401 -12.76 22.57 5.39
N PRO A 402 -11.53 22.90 5.82
CA PRO A 402 -11.10 22.63 7.17
C PRO A 402 -12.09 23.30 8.12
N VAL A 403 -12.78 22.52 8.95
CA VAL A 403 -13.63 23.06 10.02
C VAL A 403 -12.72 23.78 10.99
N ARG A 404 -12.64 25.11 10.82
CA ARG A 404 -12.25 26.02 11.87
C ARG A 404 -13.41 26.01 12.85
N MET A 405 -13.25 25.34 13.98
CA MET A 405 -14.18 25.48 15.10
C MET A 405 -14.05 26.92 15.61
N ASP A 406 -14.92 27.80 15.14
CA ASP A 406 -15.26 29.02 15.86
C ASP A 406 -16.14 28.60 17.05
N HIS A 407 -15.58 28.73 18.25
CA HIS A 407 -16.38 28.71 19.47
C HIS A 407 -17.18 30.01 19.53
N SER A 408 -18.47 29.94 19.21
CA SER A 408 -19.45 30.91 19.70
C SER A 408 -20.36 30.19 20.70
N ASP A 409 -19.88 30.06 21.93
CA ASP A 409 -20.78 29.82 23.06
C ASP A 409 -21.33 31.17 23.53
N THR A 410 -22.65 31.24 23.53
CA THR A 410 -23.44 32.21 24.27
C THR A 410 -23.13 32.08 25.77
N GLU A 411 -22.49 33.08 26.36
CA GLU A 411 -22.52 33.27 27.81
C GLU A 411 -23.37 34.49 28.17
N ALA A 412 -24.36 34.23 29.03
CA ALA A 412 -25.18 35.22 29.67
C ALA A 412 -24.34 36.02 30.68
N ALA A 413 -24.45 37.34 30.55
CA ALA A 413 -24.19 38.42 31.51
C ALA A 413 -23.70 38.04 32.92
N PHE A 414 -22.56 38.63 33.32
CA PHE A 414 -22.45 39.37 34.58
C PHE A 414 -21.56 40.60 34.40
N ASP A 415 -22.03 41.67 35.04
CA ASP A 415 -21.67 43.08 34.95
C ASP A 415 -20.49 43.44 35.87
N THR A 416 -19.55 44.28 35.41
CA THR A 416 -19.13 45.58 36.01
C THR A 416 -17.75 46.08 35.51
N ASP A 417 -17.76 47.33 35.06
CA ASP A 417 -16.73 48.30 34.59
C ASP A 417 -15.53 48.57 35.56
N PRO A 418 -14.54 49.47 35.26
CA PRO A 418 -13.81 49.73 34.00
C PRO A 418 -12.27 49.98 34.21
N GLU A 419 -11.55 50.23 33.09
CA GLU A 419 -10.27 50.96 32.96
C GLU A 419 -8.91 50.33 33.40
N THR A 420 -8.07 49.95 32.43
CA THR A 420 -6.87 50.71 31.95
C THR A 420 -5.86 49.83 31.18
N ASN A 421 -5.24 50.43 30.16
CA ASN A 421 -4.12 49.95 29.33
C ASN A 421 -3.02 49.18 30.09
N ASP A 422 -2.49 48.09 29.52
CA ASP A 422 -1.14 48.05 28.92
C ASP A 422 -0.87 46.71 28.20
N ASN A 423 -0.18 46.79 27.07
CA ASN A 423 0.26 45.69 26.22
C ASN A 423 1.29 44.80 26.93
N ARG A 424 1.02 43.49 27.00
CA ARG A 424 2.06 42.45 26.94
C ARG A 424 1.45 41.11 26.54
N GLN A 425 1.84 40.62 25.37
CA GLN A 425 1.54 39.27 24.89
C GLN A 425 2.06 38.23 25.88
N GLN A 426 1.15 37.62 26.65
CA GLN A 426 1.41 36.36 27.35
C GLN A 426 1.16 35.22 26.36
N GLN A 427 2.25 34.71 25.77
CA GLN A 427 2.21 33.44 25.06
C GLN A 427 1.87 32.34 26.09
N ASN A 428 0.75 31.64 25.87
CA ASN A 428 0.46 30.42 26.62
C ASN A 428 1.62 29.44 26.45
N PRO A 429 2.14 28.83 27.53
CA PRO A 429 3.22 27.85 27.42
C PRO A 429 2.79 26.65 26.55
N PRO A 430 3.71 26.04 25.78
CA PRO A 430 3.38 24.90 24.92
C PRO A 430 2.78 23.76 25.74
N LYS A 431 1.69 23.16 25.25
CA LYS A 431 1.05 22.00 25.87
C LYS A 431 2.07 20.86 26.00
N SER A 432 2.35 20.43 27.23
CA SER A 432 3.25 19.31 27.51
C SER A 432 2.67 18.00 26.97
N CYS A 433 3.35 17.35 26.02
CA CYS A 433 2.95 16.04 25.50
C CYS A 433 3.29 14.90 26.47
N ILE A 434 2.35 13.97 26.62
CA ILE A 434 2.59 12.71 27.34
C ILE A 434 3.41 11.78 26.46
N ARG A 435 4.49 11.24 27.02
CA ARG A 435 5.27 10.13 26.46
C ARG A 435 5.13 8.94 27.40
N ASN A 436 4.31 7.98 27.00
CA ASN A 436 4.04 6.77 27.74
C ASN A 436 4.91 5.62 27.21
N CYS A 437 5.83 5.13 28.02
CA CYS A 437 6.74 4.06 27.66
C CYS A 437 6.18 2.71 28.14
N TYR A 438 6.15 1.69 27.28
CA TYR A 438 5.65 0.36 27.65
C TYR A 438 6.80 -0.58 27.95
N HIS A 439 6.76 -1.21 29.13
CA HIS A 439 7.63 -2.30 29.51
C HIS A 439 6.80 -3.59 29.65
N ARG A 440 7.14 -4.61 28.86
CA ARG A 440 6.53 -5.94 28.92
C ARG A 440 7.54 -6.96 29.45
N PRO A 441 7.52 -7.30 30.76
CA PRO A 441 8.45 -8.26 31.35
C PRO A 441 8.31 -9.65 30.72
N GLN A 442 9.43 -10.29 30.42
CA GLN A 442 9.48 -11.65 29.88
C GLN A 442 10.05 -12.62 30.93
N VAL A 443 9.85 -13.92 30.74
CA VAL A 443 10.36 -14.96 31.67
C VAL A 443 11.88 -15.08 31.58
N ASP A 444 12.44 -15.02 30.37
CA ASP A 444 13.86 -15.29 30.11
C ASP A 444 14.70 -14.04 29.83
N SER A 445 14.13 -12.84 29.97
CA SER A 445 14.88 -11.58 29.83
C SER A 445 14.43 -10.57 30.87
N SER A 446 15.40 -10.10 31.66
CA SER A 446 15.17 -9.04 32.62
C SER A 446 15.67 -7.73 32.02
N PHE A 447 14.76 -6.79 31.78
CA PHE A 447 15.14 -5.43 31.41
C PHE A 447 15.92 -4.78 32.57
N ASP A 448 16.98 -4.08 32.22
CA ASP A 448 17.77 -3.30 33.18
C ASP A 448 17.31 -1.85 33.15
N PHE A 449 16.53 -1.46 34.16
CA PHE A 449 16.04 -0.09 34.30
C PHE A 449 17.16 0.94 34.45
N THR A 450 18.36 0.55 34.88
CA THR A 450 19.49 1.51 34.98
C THR A 450 19.94 2.04 33.62
N SER A 451 19.63 1.33 32.54
CA SER A 451 19.87 1.79 31.17
C SER A 451 18.82 2.79 30.66
N LEU A 452 17.71 2.99 31.38
CA LEU A 452 16.67 3.92 31.03
C LEU A 452 16.91 5.28 31.70
N ASP A 453 17.07 6.32 30.89
CA ASP A 453 17.05 7.70 31.36
C ASP A 453 15.59 8.11 31.65
N GLY A 454 15.31 8.44 32.92
CA GLY A 454 13.96 8.81 33.37
C GLY A 454 13.37 10.03 32.67
N SER A 455 14.19 10.87 32.04
CA SER A 455 13.72 12.03 31.27
C SER A 455 12.97 11.65 29.99
N TRP A 456 13.21 10.43 29.48
CA TRP A 456 12.63 9.93 28.23
C TRP A 456 11.17 9.56 28.35
N CYS A 457 10.64 9.36 29.55
CA CYS A 457 9.26 8.96 29.76
C CYS A 457 8.58 9.95 30.71
N SER A 458 7.30 10.22 30.46
CA SER A 458 6.42 10.89 31.43
C SER A 458 5.61 9.88 32.25
N HIS A 459 5.35 8.73 31.65
CA HIS A 459 4.66 7.59 32.24
C HIS A 459 5.38 6.32 31.81
N LEU A 460 5.34 5.30 32.65
CA LEU A 460 5.91 3.99 32.39
C LEU A 460 4.85 2.93 32.69
N THR A 461 4.31 2.33 31.64
CA THR A 461 3.33 1.25 31.73
C THR A 461 4.03 -0.10 31.86
N ILE A 462 3.74 -0.85 32.95
CA ILE A 462 4.13 -2.25 33.08
C ILE A 462 2.97 -3.14 32.60
N SER A 463 3.23 -3.94 31.57
CA SER A 463 2.25 -4.76 30.85
C SER A 463 2.68 -6.24 30.80
N SER A 464 1.79 -7.23 30.68
CA SER A 464 0.34 -7.17 30.84
C SER A 464 -0.05 -7.95 32.09
N LEU A 465 -0.88 -7.37 32.93
CA LEU A 465 -1.50 -8.09 34.04
C LEU A 465 -2.71 -8.87 33.54
N ARG A 466 -2.73 -10.16 33.86
CA ARG A 466 -3.85 -11.07 33.57
C ARG A 466 -4.80 -11.12 34.75
N PHE A 467 -6.00 -11.64 34.54
CA PHE A 467 -6.94 -11.95 35.62
C PHE A 467 -7.57 -13.33 35.41
N ASN A 468 -8.02 -13.95 36.49
CA ASN A 468 -8.71 -15.25 36.40
C ASN A 468 -10.21 -15.05 36.10
N PRO A 469 -10.98 -16.12 35.83
CA PRO A 469 -12.41 -16.04 35.57
C PRO A 469 -13.25 -15.43 36.70
N GLU A 470 -12.72 -15.35 37.93
CA GLU A 470 -13.35 -14.66 39.06
C GLU A 470 -13.05 -13.16 39.10
N GLY A 471 -12.28 -12.63 38.14
CA GLY A 471 -11.89 -11.22 38.08
C GLY A 471 -10.64 -10.88 38.91
N LYS A 472 -9.94 -11.86 39.50
CA LYS A 472 -8.76 -11.60 40.33
C LYS A 472 -7.50 -11.39 39.49
N ILE A 473 -6.80 -10.28 39.69
CA ILE A 473 -5.54 -9.97 38.99
C ILE A 473 -4.43 -10.95 39.43
N GLN A 474 -3.70 -11.48 38.44
CA GLN A 474 -2.56 -12.36 38.62
C GLN A 474 -1.27 -11.60 38.25
N VAL A 475 -0.40 -11.41 39.25
CA VAL A 475 0.94 -10.84 39.05
C VAL A 475 1.91 -12.00 38.82
N SER A 476 2.48 -12.08 37.61
CA SER A 476 3.48 -13.10 37.30
C SER A 476 4.82 -12.82 37.99
N PRO A 477 5.69 -13.83 38.16
CA PRO A 477 7.03 -13.61 38.72
C PRO A 477 7.84 -12.56 37.95
N SER A 478 7.72 -12.53 36.61
CA SER A 478 8.39 -11.52 35.77
C SER A 478 7.89 -10.10 36.03
N VAL A 479 6.58 -9.91 36.24
CA VAL A 479 6.01 -8.61 36.59
C VAL A 479 6.40 -8.19 38.01
N ALA A 480 6.40 -9.12 38.96
CA ALA A 480 6.86 -8.86 40.33
C ALA A 480 8.33 -8.40 40.35
N LEU A 481 9.21 -9.09 39.61
CA LEU A 481 10.61 -8.72 39.48
C LEU A 481 10.79 -7.37 38.78
N ALA A 482 10.01 -7.08 37.74
CA ALA A 482 10.06 -5.78 37.06
C ALA A 482 9.62 -4.64 37.99
N LEU A 483 8.61 -4.87 38.84
CA LEU A 483 8.18 -3.91 39.85
C LEU A 483 9.25 -3.66 40.91
N GLU A 484 9.91 -4.71 41.41
CA GLU A 484 11.02 -4.59 42.34
C GLU A 484 12.13 -3.70 41.76
N LYS A 485 12.54 -3.98 40.51
CA LYS A 485 13.56 -3.18 39.82
C LYS A 485 13.11 -1.75 39.55
N TYR A 486 11.85 -1.54 39.16
CA TYR A 486 11.29 -0.21 38.98
C TYR A 486 11.35 0.59 40.29
N HIS A 487 10.95 0.00 41.43
CA HIS A 487 10.97 0.67 42.72
C HIS A 487 12.40 0.99 43.21
N ALA A 488 13.39 0.20 42.81
CA ALA A 488 14.80 0.52 43.06
C ALA A 488 15.31 1.68 42.19
N TRP A 489 14.83 1.79 40.94
CA TRP A 489 15.28 2.80 39.96
C TRP A 489 14.57 4.16 40.07
N HIS A 490 13.26 4.15 40.32
CA HIS A 490 12.41 5.36 40.29
C HIS A 490 12.84 6.48 41.25
N PRO A 491 13.36 6.24 42.48
CA PRO A 491 13.84 7.32 43.35
C PRO A 491 14.93 8.20 42.72
N MET A 492 15.73 7.64 41.81
CA MET A 492 16.75 8.39 41.05
C MET A 492 16.20 9.01 39.76
N ASN A 493 15.01 8.57 39.33
CA ASN A 493 14.36 8.93 38.07
C ASN A 493 12.86 9.22 38.29
N PRO A 494 12.49 10.27 39.05
CA PRO A 494 11.13 10.44 39.57
C PRO A 494 10.11 10.96 38.54
N LYS A 495 10.53 11.19 37.28
CA LYS A 495 9.67 11.79 36.26
C LYS A 495 8.60 10.82 35.74
N PRO A 496 8.90 9.56 35.39
CA PRO A 496 7.89 8.65 34.85
C PRO A 496 6.94 8.16 35.94
N GLN A 497 5.65 8.40 35.76
CA GLN A 497 4.61 7.88 36.65
C GLN A 497 4.26 6.44 36.28
N LEU A 498 4.21 5.55 37.27
CA LEU A 498 3.88 4.13 37.05
C LEU A 498 2.42 3.94 36.62
N ILE A 499 2.20 3.20 35.54
CA ILE A 499 0.90 2.76 35.06
C ILE A 499 0.88 1.23 34.96
N PHE A 500 -0.27 0.60 35.25
CA PHE A 500 -0.45 -0.83 35.03
C PHE A 500 -1.36 -1.10 33.85
N ALA A 501 -0.90 -1.90 32.88
CA ALA A 501 -1.74 -2.40 31.81
C ALA A 501 -2.41 -3.73 32.19
N VAL A 502 -3.73 -3.77 32.15
CA VAL A 502 -4.56 -4.92 32.51
C VAL A 502 -5.30 -5.43 31.27
N GLY A 503 -5.23 -6.73 31.01
CA GLY A 503 -6.02 -7.37 29.95
C GLY A 503 -5.32 -7.57 28.60
N GLY A 504 -4.11 -7.05 28.40
CA GLY A 504 -3.33 -7.15 27.14
C GLY A 504 -2.97 -8.56 26.65
N GLU A 505 -3.29 -9.58 27.43
CA GLU A 505 -3.06 -10.99 27.14
C GLU A 505 -4.30 -11.86 27.42
N GLN A 506 -5.49 -11.24 27.47
CA GLN A 506 -6.75 -11.93 27.75
C GLN A 506 -7.57 -12.03 26.49
N SER A 507 -8.02 -13.25 26.16
CA SER A 507 -8.90 -13.47 25.02
C SER A 507 -10.28 -12.85 25.21
N GLY A 508 -10.95 -12.58 24.08
CA GLY A 508 -12.34 -12.20 23.92
C GLY A 508 -13.29 -12.91 24.87
N GLY A 509 -13.23 -14.24 24.88
CA GLY A 509 -14.10 -15.06 25.72
C GLY A 509 -13.85 -14.85 27.22
N GLN A 510 -12.59 -14.71 27.63
CA GLN A 510 -12.22 -14.56 29.04
C GLN A 510 -12.69 -13.22 29.60
N TRP A 511 -12.37 -12.10 28.94
CA TRP A 511 -12.77 -10.80 29.48
C TRP A 511 -14.29 -10.61 29.41
N ARG A 512 -14.99 -11.06 28.35
CA ARG A 512 -16.46 -11.02 28.29
C ARG A 512 -17.10 -11.76 29.47
N SER A 513 -16.60 -12.94 29.81
CA SER A 513 -17.13 -13.75 30.92
C SER A 513 -17.00 -13.09 32.31
N VAL A 514 -16.05 -12.16 32.45
CA VAL A 514 -15.84 -11.36 33.66
C VAL A 514 -16.68 -10.09 33.61
N LEU A 515 -16.69 -9.37 32.49
CA LEU A 515 -17.39 -8.08 32.38
C LEU A 515 -18.91 -8.21 32.32
N GLN A 516 -19.45 -9.30 31.77
CA GLN A 516 -20.90 -9.52 31.71
C GLN A 516 -21.50 -9.90 33.07
N ASN A 517 -20.69 -10.24 34.06
CA ASN A 517 -21.14 -10.60 35.40
C ASN A 517 -20.75 -9.51 36.40
N ASP A 518 -21.75 -8.91 37.06
CA ASP A 518 -21.54 -7.78 37.96
C ASP A 518 -20.58 -8.08 39.12
N GLU A 519 -20.68 -9.25 39.75
CA GLU A 519 -19.82 -9.63 40.88
C GLU A 519 -18.35 -9.76 40.45
N ARG A 520 -18.10 -10.40 39.32
CA ARG A 520 -16.74 -10.59 38.76
C ARG A 520 -16.15 -9.28 38.25
N ARG A 521 -16.96 -8.45 37.59
CA ARG A 521 -16.55 -7.11 37.14
C ARG A 521 -16.18 -6.22 38.33
N GLN A 522 -17.00 -6.22 39.39
CA GLN A 522 -16.70 -5.49 40.62
C GLN A 522 -15.46 -6.03 41.34
N THR A 523 -15.25 -7.34 41.33
CA THR A 523 -14.02 -7.96 41.86
C THR A 523 -12.78 -7.47 41.10
N LEU A 524 -12.85 -7.41 39.76
CA LEU A 524 -11.76 -6.88 38.94
C LEU A 524 -11.45 -5.40 39.27
N ILE A 525 -12.48 -4.57 39.40
CA ILE A 525 -12.31 -3.15 39.76
C ILE A 525 -11.65 -3.00 41.13
N GLN A 526 -12.06 -3.79 42.12
CA GLN A 526 -11.45 -3.81 43.46
C GLN A 526 -9.98 -4.24 43.41
N GLU A 527 -9.64 -5.23 42.59
CA GLU A 527 -8.25 -5.65 42.41
C GLU A 527 -7.40 -4.60 41.70
N ILE A 528 -7.94 -3.86 40.72
CA ILE A 528 -7.28 -2.71 40.11
C ILE A 528 -7.00 -1.65 41.18
N GLU A 529 -8.00 -1.25 41.97
CA GLU A 529 -7.85 -0.25 43.04
C GLU A 529 -6.77 -0.67 44.06
N ARG A 530 -6.81 -1.93 44.50
CA ARG A 530 -5.84 -2.52 45.43
C ARG A 530 -4.44 -2.48 44.84
N LEU A 531 -4.27 -2.91 43.59
CA LEU A 531 -3.00 -2.93 42.89
C LEU A 531 -2.39 -1.52 42.78
N LEU A 532 -3.20 -0.53 42.39
CA LEU A 532 -2.75 0.86 42.26
C LEU A 532 -2.28 1.42 43.61
N THR A 533 -3.06 1.17 44.66
CA THR A 533 -2.76 1.65 46.01
C THR A 533 -1.51 1.01 46.59
N THR A 534 -1.37 -0.33 46.48
CA THR A 534 -0.24 -1.08 47.06
C THR A 534 1.10 -0.74 46.41
N ASN A 535 1.12 -0.38 45.12
CA ASN A 535 2.36 -0.11 44.38
C ASN A 535 2.59 1.39 44.11
N GLY A 536 1.74 2.28 44.64
CA GLY A 536 1.85 3.72 44.38
C GLY A 536 1.73 4.09 42.90
N ALA A 537 0.99 3.30 42.11
CA ALA A 537 0.81 3.57 40.69
C ALA A 537 -0.19 4.72 40.47
N ARG A 538 0.03 5.47 39.39
CA ARG A 538 -0.69 6.69 39.08
C ARG A 538 -1.85 6.51 38.11
N GLY A 539 -2.06 5.30 37.63
CA GLY A 539 -3.17 4.97 36.76
C GLY A 539 -3.17 3.54 36.26
N VAL A 540 -4.25 3.20 35.58
CA VAL A 540 -4.47 1.90 34.94
C VAL A 540 -4.68 2.12 33.45
N ASP A 541 -4.13 1.23 32.66
CA ASP A 541 -4.38 1.07 31.24
C ASP A 541 -5.23 -0.19 31.02
N ILE A 542 -6.42 -0.01 30.46
CA ILE A 542 -7.32 -1.11 30.10
C ILE A 542 -6.98 -1.50 28.67
N SER A 543 -6.31 -2.64 28.53
CA SER A 543 -5.66 -3.04 27.28
C SER A 543 -6.27 -4.31 26.70
N TRP A 544 -7.56 -4.33 26.38
CA TRP A 544 -8.15 -5.47 25.66
C TRP A 544 -7.79 -5.42 24.17
N THR A 545 -6.52 -5.71 23.90
CA THR A 545 -5.91 -5.60 22.56
C THR A 545 -5.51 -6.96 21.98
N THR A 546 -5.78 -8.06 22.69
CA THR A 546 -5.54 -9.42 22.18
C THR A 546 -6.56 -9.80 21.10
N ASP A 547 -7.83 -9.48 21.32
CA ASP A 547 -8.93 -9.67 20.37
C ASP A 547 -9.72 -8.36 20.24
N SER A 548 -10.34 -8.13 19.08
CA SER A 548 -11.22 -6.98 18.86
C SER A 548 -12.51 -7.05 19.70
N LEU A 549 -13.04 -5.90 20.10
CA LEU A 549 -14.44 -5.75 20.46
C LEU A 549 -15.26 -5.93 19.18
N ASP A 550 -16.03 -7.01 19.09
CA ASP A 550 -16.70 -7.45 17.87
C ASP A 550 -18.19 -7.06 17.81
N SER A 551 -18.77 -6.66 18.95
CA SER A 551 -20.20 -6.42 19.08
C SER A 551 -20.55 -5.12 19.79
N ILE A 552 -21.79 -4.64 19.60
CA ILE A 552 -22.34 -3.52 20.39
C ILE A 552 -22.43 -3.91 21.88
N SER A 553 -22.63 -5.20 22.17
CA SER A 553 -22.59 -5.71 23.54
C SER A 553 -21.24 -5.43 24.19
N ASP A 554 -20.14 -5.68 23.46
CA ASP A 554 -18.78 -5.40 23.91
C ASP A 554 -18.55 -3.93 24.20
N ARG A 555 -19.03 -3.05 23.30
CA ARG A 555 -19.00 -1.59 23.52
C ARG A 555 -19.63 -1.22 24.84
N ASN A 556 -20.82 -1.74 25.10
CA ASN A 556 -21.60 -1.39 26.29
C ASN A 556 -20.93 -1.91 27.57
N ILE A 557 -20.51 -3.19 27.60
CA ILE A 557 -19.85 -3.75 28.80
C ILE A 557 -18.46 -3.18 29.05
N HIS A 558 -17.73 -2.81 27.98
CA HIS A 558 -16.47 -2.08 28.07
C HIS A 558 -16.70 -0.68 28.63
N GLY A 559 -17.61 0.10 28.04
CA GLY A 559 -17.97 1.44 28.50
C GLY A 559 -18.46 1.45 29.96
N GLN A 560 -19.26 0.45 30.33
CA GLN A 560 -19.68 0.23 31.71
C GLN A 560 -18.48 0.01 32.65
N LEU A 561 -17.51 -0.84 32.29
CA LEU A 561 -16.30 -1.00 33.12
C LEU A 561 -15.58 0.33 33.30
N VAL A 562 -15.36 1.09 32.21
CA VAL A 562 -14.63 2.37 32.28
C VAL A 562 -15.32 3.35 33.22
N ASN A 563 -16.64 3.49 33.11
CA ASN A 563 -17.44 4.33 34.00
C ASN A 563 -17.36 3.88 35.47
N GLU A 564 -17.48 2.58 35.73
CA GLU A 564 -17.38 2.03 37.09
C GLU A 564 -15.97 2.19 37.68
N ILE A 565 -14.90 2.03 36.88
CA ILE A 565 -13.52 2.33 37.28
C ILE A 565 -13.37 3.82 37.61
N ARG A 566 -13.85 4.71 36.75
CA ARG A 566 -13.77 6.17 36.95
C ARG A 566 -14.52 6.62 38.21
N ALA A 567 -15.68 6.02 38.50
CA ALA A 567 -16.43 6.29 39.71
C ALA A 567 -15.73 5.78 40.98
N ARG A 568 -14.96 4.69 40.87
CA ARG A 568 -14.26 4.07 42.00
C ARG A 568 -12.92 4.73 42.31
N LEU A 569 -12.13 5.04 41.28
CA LEU A 569 -10.78 5.57 41.43
C LEU A 569 -10.80 7.07 41.76
N ARG A 570 -9.79 7.54 42.49
CA ARG A 570 -9.62 8.98 42.75
C ARG A 570 -9.47 9.75 41.43
N PRO A 571 -10.06 10.94 41.25
CA PRO A 571 -10.01 11.71 40.00
C PRO A 571 -8.60 11.99 39.48
N SER A 572 -7.65 12.00 40.41
CA SER A 572 -6.24 12.27 40.14
C SER A 572 -5.51 11.09 39.46
N LEU A 573 -6.08 9.88 39.47
CA LEU A 573 -5.49 8.70 38.81
C LEU A 573 -5.89 8.67 37.32
N ALA A 574 -4.93 8.32 36.46
CA ALA A 574 -5.19 8.14 35.03
C ALA A 574 -5.94 6.83 34.78
N VAL A 575 -6.95 6.87 33.92
CA VAL A 575 -7.53 5.68 33.28
C VAL A 575 -7.26 5.85 31.79
N ILE A 576 -6.41 4.98 31.28
CA ILE A 576 -6.00 4.93 29.88
C ILE A 576 -6.73 3.75 29.24
N ILE A 577 -7.20 3.90 28.02
CA ILE A 577 -7.78 2.82 27.24
C ILE A 577 -6.87 2.57 26.05
N SER A 578 -6.28 1.39 25.97
CA SER A 578 -5.56 0.99 24.76
C SER A 578 -6.57 0.49 23.75
N VAL A 579 -6.75 1.26 22.69
CA VAL A 579 -7.71 0.98 21.62
C VAL A 579 -7.06 0.22 20.47
N THR A 580 -7.78 -0.73 19.89
CA THR A 580 -7.37 -1.34 18.61
C THR A 580 -7.92 -0.51 17.45
N PRO A 581 -7.18 -0.38 16.34
CA PRO A 581 -7.68 0.31 15.16
C PRO A 581 -9.00 -0.27 14.64
N ASP A 582 -9.16 -1.59 14.68
CA ASP A 582 -10.36 -2.30 14.23
C ASP A 582 -11.61 -1.94 15.07
N SER A 583 -11.50 -1.99 16.39
CA SER A 583 -12.61 -1.66 17.29
C SER A 583 -12.91 -0.16 17.35
N ALA A 584 -11.89 0.70 17.19
CA ALA A 584 -12.11 2.14 17.09
C ALA A 584 -12.83 2.51 15.79
N TYR A 585 -12.39 1.94 14.67
CA TYR A 585 -12.99 2.18 13.37
C TYR A 585 -14.44 1.71 13.28
N THR A 586 -14.78 0.59 13.93
CA THR A 586 -16.14 0.02 13.94
C THR A 586 -17.05 0.61 15.02
N ASP A 587 -16.64 1.72 15.66
CA ASP A 587 -17.38 2.41 16.73
C ASP A 587 -17.78 1.45 17.87
N ARG A 588 -16.82 0.61 18.27
CA ARG A 588 -16.98 -0.41 19.32
C ARG A 588 -16.46 0.04 20.68
N TYR A 589 -15.93 1.26 20.79
CA TYR A 589 -15.68 1.90 22.08
C TYR A 589 -16.79 2.88 22.41
N ASP A 590 -17.14 2.97 23.69
CA ASP A 590 -18.06 3.99 24.16
C ASP A 590 -17.30 5.29 24.43
N TYR A 591 -17.15 6.12 23.40
CA TYR A 591 -16.48 7.43 23.49
C TYR A 591 -17.19 8.43 24.41
N SER A 592 -18.42 8.15 24.86
CA SER A 592 -19.06 8.98 25.89
C SER A 592 -18.59 8.62 27.30
N ALA A 593 -18.15 7.37 27.50
CA ALA A 593 -17.60 6.86 28.74
C ALA A 593 -16.08 7.07 28.88
N ILE A 594 -15.37 7.18 27.74
CA ILE A 594 -13.91 7.40 27.64
C ILE A 594 -13.64 8.90 27.56
#